data_AF-B0BI54-F1
#
_entry.id   AF-B0BI54-F1
#
_cell.length_a   1.000
_cell.length_b   1.000
_cell.length_c   1.000
_cell.angle_alpha   90.00
_cell.angle_beta   90.00
_cell.angle_gamma   90.00
#
_symmetry.space_group_name_H-M   'P 1'
#
loop_
_entity.id
_entity.type
_entity.pdbx_description
1 polymer ?
#
loop_
_entity_poly.entity_id
_entity_poly.type
_entity_poly.pdbx_seq_one_letter_code
_entity_poly.pdbx_strand_id
1 'polypeptide(L)'
;TLGPLENNPRTIAWILYAVDMAASKAPAPLTDISAAADAINHAVPTQQEMSKSLSWLHARGFVESQGRFHMLSEDGRNLVGQSRANESTVSAVWAHLTEAIRLI
;
A
#
# COMPACT_ATOMS: atom_id res chain seq x y z
N THR A 1 -5.27 -19.64 14.37
CA THR A 1 -5.37 -18.24 14.84
C THR A 1 -3.99 -17.62 14.71
N LEU A 2 -3.77 -16.83 13.65
CA LEU A 2 -2.47 -16.17 13.43
C LEU A 2 -2.50 -14.81 14.15
N GLY A 3 -1.52 -14.59 15.01
CA GLY A 3 -1.48 -13.48 15.96
C GLY A 3 -1.15 -12.10 15.34
N PRO A 4 -1.27 -11.02 16.13
CA PRO A 4 -1.31 -9.63 15.66
C PRO A 4 0.04 -9.00 15.23
N LEU A 5 1.00 -9.77 14.70
CA LEU A 5 2.36 -9.25 14.41
C LEU A 5 3.00 -9.68 13.07
N GLU A 6 2.30 -10.37 12.16
CA GLU A 6 2.99 -10.87 10.95
C GLU A 6 3.32 -9.81 9.89
N ASN A 7 2.71 -8.62 9.94
CA ASN A 7 2.99 -7.53 9.01
C ASN A 7 3.18 -6.19 9.72
N ASN A 8 4.31 -5.53 9.45
CA ASN A 8 4.60 -4.19 9.93
C ASN A 8 3.63 -3.17 9.28
N PRO A 9 2.82 -2.41 10.05
CA PRO A 9 1.90 -1.42 9.51
C PRO A 9 2.58 -0.41 8.59
N ARG A 10 3.84 -0.07 8.88
CA ARG A 10 4.64 0.84 8.05
C ARG A 10 4.92 0.24 6.67
N THR A 11 5.24 -1.04 6.60
CA THR A 11 5.47 -1.76 5.34
C THR A 11 4.17 -1.91 4.56
N ILE A 12 3.05 -2.25 5.21
CA ILE A 12 1.76 -2.34 4.54
C ILE A 12 1.36 -0.97 3.96
N ALA A 13 1.48 0.09 4.76
CA ALA A 13 1.15 1.46 4.35
C ALA A 13 2.00 1.91 3.17
N TRP A 14 3.28 1.54 3.18
CA TRP A 14 4.20 1.82 2.11
C TRP A 14 3.78 1.14 0.80
N ILE A 15 3.46 -0.14 0.85
CA ILE A 15 3.02 -0.90 -0.32
C ILE A 15 1.64 -0.42 -0.81
N LEU A 16 0.70 -0.13 0.09
CA LEU A 16 -0.60 0.46 -0.26
C LEU A 16 -0.40 1.77 -1.02
N TYR A 17 0.47 2.64 -0.52
CA TYR A 17 0.73 3.92 -1.15
C TYR A 17 1.46 3.77 -2.49
N ALA A 18 2.36 2.81 -2.62
CA ALA A 18 3.00 2.47 -3.88
C ALA A 18 1.99 1.97 -4.92
N VAL A 19 0.96 1.20 -4.52
CA VAL A 19 -0.14 0.79 -5.40
C VAL A 19 -0.93 2.01 -5.88
N ASP A 20 -1.27 2.96 -5.02
CA ASP A 20 -1.92 4.23 -5.40
C ASP A 20 -1.15 4.97 -6.50
N MET A 21 0.17 5.13 -6.28
CA MET A 21 1.04 5.87 -7.20
C MET A 21 1.21 5.14 -8.54
N ALA A 22 1.47 3.83 -8.50
CA ALA A 22 1.70 3.04 -9.71
C ALA A 22 0.41 2.81 -10.52
N ALA A 23 -0.72 2.63 -9.84
CA ALA A 23 -2.00 2.24 -10.46
C ALA A 23 -3.00 3.40 -10.61
N SER A 24 -2.53 4.66 -10.56
CA SER A 24 -3.40 5.86 -10.60
C SER A 24 -4.30 5.97 -11.84
N LYS A 25 -3.92 5.34 -12.96
CA LYS A 25 -4.67 5.37 -14.23
C LYS A 25 -5.18 4.00 -14.69
N ALA A 26 -4.52 2.92 -14.30
CA ALA A 26 -4.82 1.56 -14.72
C ALA A 26 -4.16 0.56 -13.74
N PRO A 27 -4.61 -0.71 -13.67
CA PRO A 27 -3.95 -1.73 -12.84
C PRO A 27 -2.46 -1.85 -13.17
N ALA A 28 -1.62 -1.90 -12.14
CA ALA A 28 -0.16 -1.90 -12.28
C ALA A 28 0.45 -3.26 -11.93
N PRO A 29 1.50 -3.72 -12.65
CA PRO A 29 2.24 -4.92 -12.29
C PRO A 29 3.12 -4.67 -11.05
N LEU A 30 3.58 -5.76 -10.42
CA LEU A 30 4.46 -5.68 -9.24
C LEU A 30 5.76 -4.89 -9.49
N THR A 31 6.28 -4.89 -10.72
CA THR A 31 7.49 -4.12 -11.08
C THR A 31 7.30 -2.62 -10.88
N ASP A 32 6.13 -2.11 -11.27
CA ASP A 32 5.83 -0.68 -11.22
C ASP A 32 5.50 -0.26 -9.79
N ILE A 33 4.82 -1.14 -9.05
CA ILE A 33 4.59 -0.96 -7.61
C ILE A 33 5.92 -0.95 -6.86
N SER A 34 6.86 -1.84 -7.19
CA SER A 34 8.19 -1.86 -6.58
C SER A 34 8.98 -0.59 -6.87
N ALA A 35 8.89 -0.04 -8.09
CA ALA A 35 9.55 1.22 -8.45
C ALA A 35 8.92 2.42 -7.72
N ALA A 36 7.59 2.46 -7.59
CA ALA A 36 6.91 3.48 -6.80
C ALA A 36 7.27 3.38 -5.31
N ALA A 37 7.40 2.16 -4.78
CA ALA A 37 7.83 1.92 -3.42
C ALA A 37 9.25 2.48 -3.17
N ASP A 38 10.19 2.21 -4.08
CA ASP A 38 11.54 2.76 -4.00
C ASP A 38 11.53 4.30 -4.03
N ALA A 39 10.70 4.92 -4.86
CA ALA A 39 10.55 6.38 -4.89
C ALA A 39 10.01 6.98 -3.57
N ILE A 40 9.22 6.23 -2.80
CA ILE A 40 8.65 6.68 -1.52
C ILE A 40 9.68 6.61 -0.38
N ASN A 41 10.47 5.54 -0.31
CA ASN A 41 11.28 5.20 0.86
C ASN A 41 12.78 5.03 0.58
N HIS A 42 13.23 5.27 -0.65
CA HIS A 42 14.60 5.03 -1.12
C HIS A 42 15.10 3.61 -0.78
N ALA A 43 14.19 2.63 -0.88
CA ALA A 43 14.45 1.24 -0.59
C ALA A 43 13.58 0.37 -1.50
N VAL A 44 14.15 -0.69 -2.07
CA VAL A 44 13.37 -1.66 -2.84
C VAL A 44 12.74 -2.66 -1.88
N PRO A 45 11.40 -2.82 -1.85
CA PRO A 45 10.76 -3.82 -1.00
C PRO A 45 11.19 -5.22 -1.41
N THR A 46 11.42 -6.09 -0.43
CA THR A 46 11.71 -7.49 -0.70
C THR A 46 10.49 -8.22 -1.28
N GLN A 47 10.71 -9.35 -1.95
CA GLN A 47 9.62 -10.20 -2.44
C GLN A 47 8.67 -10.62 -1.31
N GLN A 48 9.21 -10.89 -0.12
CA GLN A 48 8.41 -11.29 1.05
C GLN A 48 7.55 -10.14 1.56
N GLU A 49 8.11 -8.93 1.68
CA GLU A 49 7.36 -7.74 2.10
C GLU A 49 6.24 -7.40 1.12
N MET A 50 6.53 -7.46 -0.19
CA MET A 50 5.54 -7.21 -1.23
C MET A 50 4.41 -8.23 -1.17
N SER A 51 4.75 -9.53 -1.15
CA SER A 51 3.78 -10.62 -1.13
C SER A 51 2.88 -10.57 0.11
N LYS A 52 3.47 -10.42 1.29
CA LYS A 52 2.72 -10.36 2.55
C LYS A 52 1.84 -9.12 2.67
N SER A 53 2.34 -7.96 2.24
CA SER A 53 1.57 -6.71 2.29
C SER A 53 0.40 -6.74 1.33
N LEU A 54 0.62 -7.17 0.07
CA LEU A 54 -0.47 -7.30 -0.90
C LEU A 54 -1.48 -8.34 -0.45
N SER A 55 -1.05 -9.49 0.07
CA SER A 55 -1.98 -10.50 0.59
C SER A 55 -2.87 -9.95 1.71
N TRP A 56 -2.30 -9.17 2.64
CA TRP A 56 -3.08 -8.52 3.69
C TRP A 56 -4.05 -7.47 3.14
N LEU A 57 -3.60 -6.65 2.19
CA LEU A 57 -4.41 -5.61 1.55
C LEU A 57 -5.57 -6.19 0.74
N HIS A 58 -5.34 -7.29 0.01
CA HIS A 58 -6.39 -8.05 -0.67
C HIS A 58 -7.40 -8.63 0.35
N ALA A 59 -6.91 -9.25 1.42
CA ALA A 59 -7.77 -9.85 2.44
C ALA A 59 -8.65 -8.82 3.17
N ARG A 60 -8.20 -7.57 3.29
CA ARG A 60 -8.95 -6.46 3.89
C ARG A 60 -9.77 -5.65 2.86
N GLY A 61 -9.70 -5.99 1.58
CA GLY A 61 -10.47 -5.32 0.53
C GLY A 61 -9.95 -3.95 0.13
N PHE A 62 -8.69 -3.59 0.43
CA PHE A 62 -8.10 -2.30 0.04
C PHE A 62 -7.42 -2.32 -1.34
N VAL A 63 -7.03 -3.49 -1.81
CA VAL A 63 -6.43 -3.71 -3.13
C VAL A 63 -7.21 -4.80 -3.84
N GLU A 64 -7.39 -4.63 -5.14
CA GLU A 64 -8.00 -5.60 -6.05
C GLU A 64 -6.96 -6.10 -7.05
N SER A 65 -7.17 -7.30 -7.60
CA SER A 65 -6.31 -7.87 -8.64
C SER A 65 -7.07 -8.10 -9.94
N GLN A 66 -6.39 -7.83 -11.05
CA GLN A 66 -6.82 -8.17 -12.40
C GLN A 66 -5.70 -9.01 -13.03
N GLY A 67 -5.76 -10.32 -12.82
CA GLY A 67 -4.65 -11.22 -13.17
C GLY A 67 -3.39 -10.88 -12.39
N ARG A 68 -2.32 -10.49 -13.10
CA ARG A 68 -1.01 -10.12 -12.51
C ARG A 68 -0.89 -8.64 -12.13
N PHE A 69 -1.96 -7.87 -12.29
CA PHE A 69 -1.97 -6.44 -12.06
C PHE A 69 -2.81 -6.11 -10.82
N HIS A 70 -2.47 -5.01 -10.15
CA HIS A 70 -3.08 -4.59 -8.89
C HIS A 70 -3.50 -3.12 -8.96
N MET A 71 -4.56 -2.78 -8.23
CA MET A 71 -5.01 -1.39 -8.04
C MET A 71 -5.74 -1.25 -6.71
N LEU A 72 -5.93 -0.02 -6.25
CA LEU A 72 -6.79 0.24 -5.10
C LEU A 72 -8.25 -0.10 -5.42
N SER A 73 -8.93 -0.70 -4.46
CA SER A 73 -10.40 -0.75 -4.42
C SER A 73 -10.97 0.64 -4.10
N GLU A 74 -12.30 0.76 -4.00
CA GLU A 74 -12.92 1.97 -3.47
C GLU A 74 -12.50 2.28 -2.03
N ASP A 75 -12.52 1.29 -1.14
CA ASP A 75 -12.10 1.45 0.25
C ASP A 75 -10.62 1.84 0.37
N GLY A 76 -9.76 1.25 -0.47
CA GLY A 76 -8.34 1.62 -0.54
C GLY A 76 -8.15 3.07 -0.96
N ARG A 77 -8.87 3.52 -2.00
CA ARG A 77 -8.83 4.92 -2.46
C ARG A 77 -9.31 5.89 -1.38
N ASN A 78 -10.38 5.53 -0.66
CA ASN A 78 -10.90 6.34 0.44
C ASN A 78 -9.87 6.47 1.57
N LEU A 79 -9.21 5.37 1.96
CA LEU A 79 -8.18 5.36 3.00
C LEU A 79 -6.98 6.24 2.63
N VAL A 80 -6.50 6.14 1.39
CA VAL A 80 -5.41 6.99 0.88
C VAL A 80 -5.84 8.44 0.74
N GLY A 81 -7.06 8.69 0.25
CA GLY A 81 -7.63 10.04 0.10
C GLY A 81 -7.74 10.78 1.43
N GLN A 82 -8.22 10.11 2.49
CA GLN A 82 -8.27 10.66 3.85
C GLN A 82 -6.88 11.02 4.38
N SER A 83 -5.88 10.17 4.10
CA SER A 83 -4.49 10.40 4.52
C SER A 83 -3.80 11.54 3.75
N ARG A 84 -4.25 11.83 2.52
CA ARG A 84 -3.77 12.95 1.68
C ARG A 84 -4.41 14.30 2.03
N ALA A 85 -5.62 14.30 2.59
CA ALA A 85 -6.47 15.50 2.68
C ALA A 85 -5.84 16.69 3.42
N ASN A 86 -4.81 16.47 4.24
CA ASN A 86 -4.14 17.53 5.01
C ASN A 86 -2.60 17.50 4.85
N GLU A 87 -2.06 16.63 3.99
CA GLU A 87 -0.62 16.39 3.92
C GLU A 87 -0.02 16.83 2.60
N SER A 88 1.06 17.60 2.68
CA SER A 88 1.76 18.13 1.50
C SER A 88 2.96 17.29 1.06
N THR A 89 3.35 16.28 1.85
CA THR A 89 4.57 15.48 1.60
C THR A 89 4.28 13.99 1.54
N VAL A 90 5.06 13.27 0.72
CA VAL A 90 5.02 11.80 0.60
C VAL A 90 5.22 11.14 1.96
N SER A 91 6.17 11.63 2.77
CA SER A 91 6.47 11.07 4.09
C SER A 91 5.32 11.25 5.08
N ALA A 92 4.62 12.37 5.05
CA ALA A 92 3.49 12.60 5.96
C ALA A 92 2.25 11.77 5.58
N VAL A 93 1.93 11.67 4.28
CA VAL A 93 0.88 10.75 3.80
C VAL A 93 1.17 9.31 4.23
N TRP A 94 2.42 8.87 4.09
CA TRP A 94 2.83 7.52 4.52
C TRP A 94 2.72 7.32 6.03
N ALA A 95 3.10 8.32 6.84
CA ALA A 95 2.97 8.26 8.29
C ALA A 95 1.50 8.15 8.72
N HIS A 96 0.60 8.89 8.07
CA HIS A 96 -0.84 8.83 8.32
C HIS A 96 -1.44 7.48 7.92
N LEU A 97 -1.08 6.96 6.75
CA LEU A 97 -1.46 5.60 6.34
C LEU A 97 -0.96 4.53 7.32
N THR A 98 0.26 4.71 7.85
CA THR A 98 0.83 3.80 8.84
C THR A 98 -0.01 3.78 10.12
N GLU A 99 -0.46 4.94 10.59
CA GLU A 99 -1.35 5.03 11.76
C GLU A 99 -2.72 4.44 11.47
N ALA A 100 -3.31 4.76 10.33
CA ALA A 100 -4.61 4.21 9.95
C ALA A 100 -4.59 2.67 9.85
N ILE A 101 -3.55 2.09 9.25
CA ILE A 101 -3.38 0.64 9.16
C ILE A 101 -3.13 -0.01 10.53
N ARG A 102 -2.43 0.67 11.45
CA ARG A 102 -2.20 0.16 12.81
C ARG A 102 -3.50 -0.06 13.60
N LEU A 103 -4.56 0.66 13.25
CA LEU A 103 -5.86 0.61 13.93
C LEU A 103 -6.83 -0.45 13.36
N ILE A 104 -6.41 -1.25 12.35
CA ILE A 104 -7.24 -2.21 11.59
C ILE A 104 -6.90 -3.67 11.92
#